data_AF-A0A1I1LRM3-F1
#
_entry.id   AF-A0A1I1LRM3-F1
#
_cell.length_a   1.000
_cell.length_b   1.000
_cell.length_c   1.000
_cell.angle_alpha   90.00
_cell.angle_beta   90.00
_cell.angle_gamma   90.00
#
_symmetry.space_group_name_H-M   'P 1'
#
loop_
_entity.id
_entity.type
_entity.pdbx_description
1 polymer ?
#
loop_
_entity_poly.entity_id
_entity_poly.type
_entity_poly.pdbx_seq_one_letter_code
_entity_poly.pdbx_strand_id
1 'polypeptide(L)'
;MEERSLPVSGIKYLLQKQGWVDLPSVGVSMYPLIQEGDICRFIPLGSEEVRKGEVVLFVSNQGQLIGHRYFDNFVENGVLYYVCKGDTNFSVDSPVKKSQLIGKLAYIKKEKFQLNSKDFIARLWGGIVLTFPSLPRGCKKYLDLRTRLRK
;
A
#
# COMPACT_ATOMS: atom_id res chain seq x y z
N MET A 1 -18.89 -22.79 0.28
CA MET A 1 -17.99 -21.82 -0.40
C MET A 1 -17.56 -20.85 0.68
N GLU A 2 -16.59 -21.26 1.47
CA GLU A 2 -16.38 -20.77 2.83
C GLU A 2 -14.88 -20.53 3.05
N GLU A 3 -14.56 -19.55 3.88
CA GLU A 3 -13.22 -19.23 4.40
C GLU A 3 -12.20 -18.57 3.45
N ARG A 4 -12.33 -17.25 3.29
CA ARG A 4 -11.16 -16.33 3.22
C ARG A 4 -11.28 -15.16 4.22
N SER A 5 -12.10 -15.30 5.26
CA SER A 5 -12.37 -14.25 6.26
C SER A 5 -11.40 -14.24 7.46
N LEU A 6 -10.67 -15.34 7.69
CA LEU A 6 -9.72 -15.50 8.80
C LEU A 6 -8.43 -14.65 8.73
N PRO A 7 -7.80 -14.36 7.55
CA PRO A 7 -6.51 -13.67 7.55
C PRO A 7 -6.62 -12.20 7.97
N VAL A 8 -7.70 -11.51 7.59
CA VAL A 8 -7.84 -10.07 7.84
C VAL A 8 -8.14 -9.77 9.31
N SER A 9 -9.02 -10.55 9.94
CA SER A 9 -9.35 -10.39 11.37
C SER A 9 -8.14 -10.69 12.25
N GLY A 10 -7.36 -11.72 11.93
CA GLY A 10 -6.09 -12.03 12.60
C GLY A 10 -5.07 -10.90 12.49
N ILE A 11 -4.92 -10.31 11.30
CA ILE A 11 -4.00 -9.17 11.09
C ILE A 11 -4.46 -7.95 11.87
N LYS A 12 -5.76 -7.61 11.84
CA LYS A 12 -6.32 -6.51 12.65
C LYS A 12 -6.06 -6.74 14.15
N TYR A 13 -6.26 -7.96 14.64
CA TYR A 13 -6.01 -8.34 16.02
C TYR A 13 -4.54 -8.18 16.41
N LEU A 14 -3.61 -8.69 15.58
CA LEU A 14 -2.17 -8.56 15.81
C LEU A 14 -1.74 -7.09 15.86
N LEU A 15 -2.25 -6.29 14.92
CA LEU A 15 -1.94 -4.86 14.86
C LEU A 15 -2.43 -4.12 16.11
N GLN A 16 -3.61 -4.44 16.61
CA GLN A 16 -4.17 -3.85 17.83
C GLN A 16 -3.41 -4.30 19.10
N LYS A 17 -3.05 -5.58 19.18
CA LYS A 17 -2.44 -6.16 20.39
C LYS A 17 -0.94 -5.88 20.50
N GLN A 18 -0.21 -5.93 19.39
CA GLN A 18 1.24 -5.82 19.35
C GLN A 18 1.71 -4.42 18.89
N GLY A 19 0.81 -3.63 18.27
CA GLY A 19 1.12 -2.31 17.74
C GLY A 19 1.84 -2.33 16.40
N TRP A 20 2.06 -3.50 15.80
CA TRP A 20 2.63 -3.65 14.46
C TRP A 20 2.35 -5.03 13.88
N VAL A 21 2.53 -5.18 12.57
CA VAL A 21 2.51 -6.46 11.86
C VAL A 21 3.47 -6.41 10.66
N ASP A 22 4.21 -7.50 10.45
CA ASP A 22 5.06 -7.66 9.27
C ASP A 22 4.34 -8.52 8.24
N LEU A 23 4.21 -8.02 7.02
CA LEU A 23 3.54 -8.71 5.92
C LEU A 23 4.46 -8.82 4.70
N PRO A 24 4.58 -10.00 4.07
CA PRO A 24 5.28 -10.12 2.80
C PRO A 24 4.47 -9.45 1.69
N SER A 25 5.15 -8.66 0.87
CA SER A 25 4.55 -8.04 -0.31
C SER A 25 4.39 -9.06 -1.43
N VAL A 26 3.20 -9.09 -2.04
CA VAL A 26 2.86 -9.94 -3.19
C VAL A 26 2.47 -9.06 -4.37
N GLY A 27 3.03 -9.36 -5.54
CA GLY A 27 2.76 -8.64 -6.78
C GLY A 27 3.62 -7.39 -6.98
N VAL A 28 3.22 -6.59 -7.97
CA VAL A 28 4.04 -5.52 -8.55
C VAL A 28 3.37 -4.15 -8.54
N SER A 29 2.18 -4.03 -7.93
CA SER A 29 1.39 -2.78 -7.94
C SER A 29 2.12 -1.59 -7.31
N MET A 30 2.98 -1.87 -6.33
CA MET A 30 3.78 -0.87 -5.61
C MET A 30 5.23 -0.76 -6.10
N TYR A 31 5.55 -1.36 -7.25
CA TYR A 31 6.85 -1.19 -7.89
C TYR A 31 7.06 0.28 -8.30
N PRO A 32 8.28 0.85 -8.20
CA PRO A 32 9.55 0.22 -7.79
C PRO A 32 9.81 0.21 -6.28
N LEU A 33 9.00 0.92 -5.49
CA LEU A 33 9.25 1.14 -4.07
C LEU A 33 9.19 -0.16 -3.28
N ILE A 34 8.10 -0.92 -3.43
CA ILE A 34 7.89 -2.22 -2.80
C ILE A 34 7.94 -3.27 -3.90
N GLN A 35 8.78 -4.28 -3.70
CA GLN A 35 8.94 -5.40 -4.60
C GLN A 35 8.35 -6.65 -3.97
N GLU A 36 7.91 -7.58 -4.81
CA GLU A 36 7.48 -8.90 -4.36
C GLU A 36 8.58 -9.58 -3.53
N GLY A 37 8.22 -10.08 -2.35
CA GLY A 37 9.13 -10.67 -1.38
C GLY A 37 9.67 -9.70 -0.32
N ASP A 38 9.53 -8.38 -0.50
CA ASP A 38 9.85 -7.42 0.55
C ASP A 38 8.95 -7.62 1.78
N ILE A 39 9.50 -7.43 2.98
CA ILE A 39 8.71 -7.46 4.22
C ILE A 39 8.33 -6.04 4.61
N CYS A 40 7.04 -5.77 4.67
CA CYS A 40 6.49 -4.46 5.01
C CYS A 40 5.98 -4.46 6.45
N ARG A 41 6.52 -3.56 7.28
CA ARG A 41 5.99 -3.35 8.63
C ARG A 41 4.88 -2.32 8.60
N PHE A 42 3.69 -2.71 9.04
CA PHE A 42 2.56 -1.82 9.25
C PHE A 42 2.36 -1.56 10.73
N ILE A 43 1.92 -0.35 11.06
CA ILE A 43 1.55 0.11 12.40
C ILE A 43 0.09 0.59 12.39
N PRO A 44 -0.61 0.61 13.54
CA PRO A 44 -1.93 1.20 13.67
C PRO A 44 -1.97 2.61 13.11
N LEU A 45 -3.12 2.96 12.54
CA LEU A 45 -3.46 4.35 12.28
C LEU A 45 -3.65 5.03 13.63
N GLY A 46 -2.77 5.97 13.96
CA GLY A 46 -2.90 6.78 15.16
C GLY A 46 -4.10 7.73 15.09
N SER A 47 -4.18 8.66 16.05
CA SER A 47 -5.15 9.76 16.01
C SER A 47 -4.88 10.75 14.87
N GLU A 48 -3.66 10.77 14.34
CA GLU A 48 -3.29 11.61 13.19
C GLU A 48 -3.95 11.12 11.89
N GLU A 49 -4.37 12.07 11.07
CA GLU A 49 -4.86 11.82 9.73
C GLU A 49 -3.77 11.20 8.83
N VAL A 50 -4.18 10.31 7.93
CA VAL A 50 -3.32 9.75 6.89
C VAL A 50 -2.91 10.87 5.95
N ARG A 51 -1.60 11.01 5.73
CA ARG A 51 -1.06 12.07 4.87
C ARG A 51 -0.98 11.58 3.43
N LYS A 52 -1.37 12.43 2.47
CA LYS A 52 -1.26 12.13 1.03
C LYS A 52 0.14 11.62 0.72
N GLY A 53 0.22 10.50 0.01
CA GLY A 53 1.47 9.84 -0.33
C GLY A 53 1.94 8.76 0.67
N GLU A 54 1.34 8.61 1.85
CA GLU A 54 1.62 7.48 2.73
C GLU A 54 1.09 6.16 2.14
N VAL A 55 1.78 5.05 2.37
CA VAL A 55 1.26 3.72 2.00
C VAL A 55 0.40 3.20 3.16
N VAL A 56 -0.84 2.88 2.86
CA VAL A 56 -1.83 2.39 3.82
C VAL A 56 -2.23 0.95 3.54
N LEU A 57 -2.50 0.21 4.61
CA LEU A 57 -3.06 -1.14 4.57
C LEU A 57 -4.56 -1.05 4.79
N PHE A 58 -5.34 -1.62 3.90
CA PHE A 58 -6.80 -1.59 3.98
C PHE A 58 -7.44 -2.86 3.42
N VAL A 59 -8.73 -3.02 3.67
CA VAL A 59 -9.55 -4.11 3.13
C VAL A 59 -10.37 -3.57 1.96
N SER A 60 -10.19 -4.13 0.77
CA SER A 60 -11.01 -3.78 -0.39
C SER A 60 -12.47 -4.17 -0.19
N ASN A 61 -13.36 -3.63 -1.03
CA ASN A 61 -14.78 -4.01 -1.01
C ASN A 61 -15.00 -5.51 -1.33
N GLN A 62 -14.00 -6.17 -1.90
CA GLN A 62 -13.98 -7.61 -2.19
C GLN A 62 -13.38 -8.44 -1.04
N GLY A 63 -13.05 -7.82 0.11
CA GLY A 63 -12.48 -8.49 1.28
C GLY A 63 -10.98 -8.78 1.19
N GLN A 64 -10.28 -8.24 0.19
CA GLN A 64 -8.84 -8.47 0.01
C GLN A 64 -8.02 -7.47 0.81
N LEU A 65 -6.90 -7.92 1.36
CA LEU A 65 -5.94 -7.06 2.03
C LEU A 65 -5.03 -6.39 1.00
N ILE A 66 -5.01 -5.05 0.97
CA ILE A 66 -4.29 -4.26 -0.01
C ILE A 66 -3.42 -3.21 0.69
N GLY A 67 -2.17 -3.10 0.26
CA GLY A 67 -1.23 -2.07 0.69
C GLY A 67 -0.89 -1.10 -0.44
N HIS A 68 -1.58 0.03 -0.55
CA HIS A 68 -1.38 1.02 -1.63
C HIS A 68 -1.18 2.44 -1.12
N ARG A 69 -0.75 3.35 -2.00
CA ARG A 69 -0.51 4.74 -1.66
C ARG A 69 -1.82 5.50 -1.52
N TYR A 70 -2.01 6.17 -0.39
CA TYR A 70 -3.11 7.09 -0.19
C TYR A 70 -2.96 8.30 -1.12
N PHE A 71 -3.96 8.52 -1.97
CA PHE A 71 -3.94 9.49 -3.06
C PHE A 71 -4.77 10.72 -2.70
N ASP A 72 -6.04 10.52 -2.35
CA ASP A 72 -6.95 11.61 -1.99
C ASP A 72 -8.10 11.14 -1.11
N ASN A 73 -8.91 12.07 -0.60
CA ASN A 73 -10.18 11.78 0.04
C ASN A 73 -11.30 12.68 -0.50
N PHE A 74 -12.54 12.27 -0.26
CA PHE A 74 -13.71 13.09 -0.54
C PHE A 74 -14.84 12.74 0.43
N VAL A 75 -15.77 13.68 0.60
CA VAL A 75 -16.97 13.47 1.41
C VAL A 75 -18.17 13.32 0.49
N GLU A 76 -18.93 12.26 0.67
CA GLU A 76 -20.18 12.01 -0.06
C GLU A 76 -21.24 11.59 0.96
N ASN A 77 -22.39 12.27 0.95
CA ASN A 77 -23.49 12.06 1.90
C ASN A 77 -23.03 12.09 3.37
N GLY A 78 -22.11 12.98 3.72
CA GLY A 78 -21.55 13.11 5.07
C GLY A 78 -20.56 12.01 5.47
N VAL A 79 -20.22 11.09 4.55
CA VAL A 79 -19.27 10.01 4.79
C VAL A 79 -17.94 10.33 4.12
N LEU A 80 -16.84 10.26 4.88
CA LEU A 80 -15.48 10.43 4.37
C LEU A 80 -14.97 9.13 3.72
N TYR A 81 -14.61 9.24 2.45
CA TYR A 81 -14.01 8.17 1.64
C TYR A 81 -12.55 8.46 1.34
N TYR A 82 -11.74 7.42 1.32
CA TYR A 82 -10.32 7.45 1.03
C TYR A 82 -10.08 6.76 -0.31
N VAL A 83 -9.29 7.41 -1.17
CA VAL A 83 -8.89 6.94 -2.49
C VAL A 83 -7.43 6.52 -2.40
N CYS A 84 -7.16 5.27 -2.76
CA CYS A 84 -5.82 4.70 -2.77
C CYS A 84 -5.41 4.33 -4.20
N LYS A 85 -4.12 4.16 -4.43
CA LYS A 85 -3.58 3.80 -5.75
C LYS A 85 -2.24 3.08 -5.62
N GLY A 86 -2.06 2.01 -6.41
CA GLY A 86 -0.74 1.40 -6.60
C GLY A 86 0.20 2.28 -7.44
N ASP A 87 1.48 2.33 -7.10
CA ASP A 87 2.50 3.15 -7.80
C ASP A 87 2.61 2.82 -9.30
N THR A 88 2.42 1.56 -9.69
CA THR A 88 2.42 1.09 -11.08
C THR A 88 1.02 1.01 -11.70
N ASN A 89 -0.04 1.23 -10.91
CA ASN A 89 -1.42 1.16 -11.43
C ASN A 89 -1.76 2.44 -12.20
N PHE A 90 -2.55 2.31 -13.28
CA PHE A 90 -3.05 3.46 -14.02
C PHE A 90 -4.32 4.04 -13.38
N SER A 91 -5.22 3.17 -12.93
CA SER A 91 -6.44 3.52 -12.23
C SER A 91 -6.24 3.57 -10.71
N VAL A 92 -7.03 4.41 -10.05
CA VAL A 92 -7.20 4.38 -8.58
C VAL A 92 -8.00 3.15 -8.16
N ASP A 93 -7.85 2.75 -6.90
CA ASP A 93 -8.68 1.73 -6.28
C ASP A 93 -10.10 2.27 -6.02
N SER A 94 -11.06 1.38 -5.79
CA SER A 94 -12.38 1.78 -5.31
C SER A 94 -12.27 2.54 -3.98
N PRO A 95 -13.03 3.63 -3.78
CA PRO A 95 -13.00 4.38 -2.54
C PRO A 95 -13.34 3.50 -1.33
N VAL A 96 -12.61 3.69 -0.22
CA VAL A 96 -12.78 2.91 1.01
C VAL A 96 -13.09 3.81 2.20
N LYS A 97 -13.86 3.29 3.15
CA LYS A 97 -14.20 4.02 4.38
C LYS A 97 -13.07 3.92 5.41
N LYS A 98 -13.07 4.83 6.39
CA LYS A 98 -12.11 4.78 7.52
C LYS A 98 -12.09 3.41 8.23
N SER A 99 -13.23 2.74 8.35
CA SER A 99 -13.35 1.41 8.98
C SER A 99 -12.66 0.27 8.21
N GLN A 100 -12.39 0.48 6.93
CA GLN A 100 -11.65 -0.45 6.08
C GLN A 100 -10.14 -0.23 6.15
N LEU A 101 -9.68 0.94 6.60
CA LEU A 101 -8.27 1.19 6.85
C LEU A 101 -7.83 0.43 8.11
N ILE A 102 -6.70 -0.27 8.01
CA ILE A 102 -6.16 -1.12 9.06
C ILE A 102 -4.95 -0.44 9.71
N GLY A 103 -4.02 0.03 8.88
CA GLY A 103 -2.73 0.53 9.34
C GLY A 103 -2.02 1.34 8.27
N LYS A 104 -0.82 1.84 8.61
CA LYS A 104 0.08 2.51 7.67
C LYS A 104 1.49 1.95 7.72
N LEU A 105 2.20 2.07 6.62
CA LEU A 105 3.54 1.54 6.46
C LEU A 105 4.53 2.34 7.33
N ALA A 106 5.25 1.63 8.21
CA ALA A 106 6.31 2.18 9.04
C ALA A 106 7.68 2.02 8.38
N TYR A 107 7.98 0.86 7.79
CA TYR A 107 9.21 0.64 7.03
C TYR A 107 9.10 -0.56 6.09
N ILE A 108 10.02 -0.63 5.13
CA ILE A 108 10.20 -1.77 4.21
C ILE A 108 11.55 -2.41 4.51
N LYS A 109 11.55 -3.71 4.84
CA LYS A 109 12.76 -4.51 4.96
C LYS A 109 13.01 -5.20 3.62
N LYS A 110 14.08 -4.77 2.94
CA LYS A 110 14.60 -5.42 1.74
C LYS A 110 15.71 -6.41 2.14
N GLU A 111 16.15 -7.24 1.20
CA GLU A 111 17.21 -8.23 1.45
C GLU A 111 18.51 -7.61 2.01
N LYS A 112 18.89 -6.43 1.51
CA LYS A 112 20.18 -5.80 1.82
C LYS A 112 20.10 -4.59 2.75
N PHE A 113 18.93 -3.98 2.93
CA PHE A 113 18.77 -2.75 3.71
C PHE A 113 17.31 -2.54 4.17
N GLN A 114 17.10 -1.60 5.09
CA GLN A 114 15.79 -1.19 5.58
C GLN A 114 15.49 0.27 5.19
N LEU A 115 14.27 0.53 4.74
CA LEU A 115 13.78 1.87 4.40
C LEU A 115 12.73 2.31 5.40
N ASN A 116 13.05 3.29 6.23
CA ASN A 116 12.07 3.92 7.11
C ASN A 116 11.12 4.80 6.30
N SER A 117 9.82 4.69 6.58
CA SER A 117 8.77 5.52 5.98
C SER A 117 9.01 7.01 6.27
N LYS A 118 9.61 7.33 7.44
CA LYS A 118 9.92 8.71 7.85
C LYS A 118 11.11 9.33 7.11
N ASP A 119 12.15 8.56 6.78
CA ASP A 119 13.45 9.12 6.37
C ASP A 119 13.66 9.19 4.85
N PHE A 120 12.96 8.40 4.03
CA PHE A 120 13.30 8.27 2.61
C PHE A 120 12.15 8.52 1.61
N ILE A 121 10.89 8.56 2.06
CA ILE A 121 9.71 8.51 1.16
C ILE A 121 8.99 9.87 1.03
N ALA A 122 8.99 10.73 2.05
CA ALA A 122 8.12 11.92 2.07
C ALA A 122 8.53 13.04 1.08
N ARG A 123 9.82 13.19 0.74
CA ARG A 123 10.30 14.34 -0.07
C ARG A 123 10.60 14.05 -1.54
N LEU A 124 10.94 12.82 -1.92
CA LEU A 124 11.39 12.53 -3.30
C LEU A 124 10.39 11.71 -4.14
N TRP A 125 9.65 10.76 -3.56
CA TRP A 125 8.83 9.84 -4.37
C TRP A 125 7.39 10.28 -4.60
N GLY A 126 6.77 11.00 -3.64
CA GLY A 126 5.43 11.56 -3.83
C GLY A 126 5.37 12.58 -4.96
N GLY A 127 6.40 13.43 -5.08
CA GLY A 127 6.54 14.37 -6.19
C GLY A 127 6.76 13.67 -7.53
N ILE A 128 7.69 12.72 -7.62
CA ILE A 128 8.05 12.07 -8.90
C ILE A 128 6.92 11.17 -9.44
N VAL A 129 6.23 10.40 -8.58
CA VAL A 129 5.12 9.52 -9.01
C VAL A 129 3.89 10.31 -9.47
N LEU A 130 3.63 11.47 -8.86
CA LEU A 130 2.51 12.34 -9.25
C LEU A 130 2.84 13.25 -10.44
N THR A 131 4.11 13.57 -10.69
CA THR A 131 4.54 14.46 -11.79
C THR A 131 4.96 13.73 -13.07
N PHE A 132 5.32 12.44 -13.02
CA PHE A 132 5.72 11.67 -14.20
C PHE A 132 4.65 10.67 -14.67
N PRO A 133 3.74 11.05 -15.59
CA PRO A 133 2.73 10.15 -16.16
C PRO A 133 3.31 8.97 -16.95
N SER A 134 4.61 8.98 -17.27
CA SER A 134 5.32 7.89 -17.95
C SER A 134 5.91 6.84 -16.99
N LEU A 135 5.97 7.09 -15.68
CA LEU A 135 6.55 6.17 -14.70
C LEU A 135 5.86 4.79 -14.70
N PRO A 136 4.51 4.70 -14.73
CA PRO A 136 3.83 3.41 -14.86
C PRO A 136 4.19 2.68 -16.16
N ARG A 137 4.43 3.41 -17.27
CA ARG A 137 4.83 2.81 -18.56
C ARG A 137 6.24 2.25 -18.51
N GLY A 138 7.19 2.96 -17.90
CA GLY A 138 8.57 2.51 -17.73
C GLY A 138 8.67 1.30 -16.80
N CYS A 139 7.97 1.35 -15.66
CA CYS A 139 7.87 0.22 -14.74
C CYS A 139 7.26 -1.00 -15.42
N LYS A 140 6.16 -0.84 -16.16
CA LYS A 140 5.53 -1.93 -16.91
C LYS A 140 6.47 -2.55 -17.96
N LYS A 141 7.17 -1.73 -18.77
CA LYS A 141 8.16 -2.23 -19.73
C LYS A 141 9.29 -3.03 -19.06
N TYR A 142 9.80 -2.54 -17.93
CA TYR A 142 10.83 -3.25 -17.16
C TYR A 142 10.31 -4.57 -16.59
N LEU A 143 9.09 -4.59 -16.05
CA LEU A 143 8.44 -5.80 -15.56
C LEU A 143 8.21 -6.81 -16.69
N ASP A 144 7.76 -6.35 -17.86
CA ASP A 144 7.59 -7.19 -19.06
C ASP A 144 8.93 -7.81 -19.50
N LEU A 145 10.01 -7.02 -19.50
CA LEU A 145 11.37 -7.49 -19.80
C LEU A 145 11.87 -8.51 -18.77
N ARG A 146 11.70 -8.23 -17.47
CA ARG A 146 12.10 -9.15 -16.38
C ARG A 146 11.34 -10.47 -16.44
N THR A 147 10.06 -10.44 -16.79
CA THR A 147 9.22 -11.64 -16.93
C THR A 147 9.67 -12.50 -18.11
N ARG A 148 10.11 -11.87 -19.21
CA ARG A 148 10.70 -12.58 -20.36
C ARG A 148 12.03 -13.24 -20.04
N LEU A 149 12.85 -12.64 -19.17
CA LEU A 149 14.16 -13.18 -18.76
C LEU A 149 14.09 -14.30 -17.72
N ARG A 150 12.92 -14.52 -17.10
CA ARG A 150 12.67 -15.59 -16.12
C ARG A 150 12.02 -16.85 -16.70
N LYS A 151 11.70 -16.84 -18.00
CA LYS A 151 11.27 -18.01 -18.77
C LYS A 151 12.46 -18.60 -19.51
#